data_AF-A0A9C9GE73-F1
#
_entry.id   AF-A0A9C9GE73-F1
#
_cell.length_a   1.000
_cell.length_b   1.000
_cell.length_c   1.000
_cell.angle_alpha   90.00
_cell.angle_beta   90.00
_cell.angle_gamma   90.00
#
_symmetry.space_group_name_H-M   'P 1'
#
loop_
_entity.id
_entity.type
_entity.pdbx_description
1 polymer ?
#
loop_
_entity_poly.entity_id
_entity_poly.type
_entity_poly.pdbx_seq_one_letter_code
_entity_poly.pdbx_strand_id
1 'polypeptide(L)'
;MEAGFKSRALEVNLAKTRQEHKELPERHRWFVDLSSEYWGIHKRTEKLFVEYNHPHPNFEYIIEKLHEISLTDLWLYCSIADSEEALLFLVSTFEELWERDLREPEREQLVKTIFKFIDRLIKEGKFPDQAIEQCLGLIEKGITEYENIFLRNSGYFKKYLGSAAALPQFEKQVCRLTKTALQKSCAYWSRTTDSESWFDSKAGLFQPIYRDKIKLIGKDFFKELSGRIETSTRWEDIEANLFFNDIANHFRQFSEVFELSAEKVYYLIYALHIPGMIQLKKHLLYDLNRLLKTVLAELEHDEIYRFLEMLFGLFRELKEQQTDT
;
A
#
# COMPACT_ATOMS: atom_id res chain seq x y z
N MET A 1 -13.25 -39.38 -23.97
CA MET A 1 -12.00 -39.82 -23.31
C MET A 1 -10.85 -39.29 -24.14
N GLU A 2 -10.42 -38.06 -23.87
CA GLU A 2 -9.24 -37.49 -24.53
C GLU A 2 -8.00 -37.89 -23.74
N ALA A 3 -7.12 -38.65 -24.39
CA ALA A 3 -5.82 -39.02 -23.84
C ALA A 3 -4.95 -37.75 -23.78
N GLY A 4 -4.73 -37.26 -22.56
CA GLY A 4 -3.86 -36.12 -22.30
C GLY A 4 -2.47 -36.34 -22.88
N PHE A 5 -2.03 -35.40 -23.71
CA PHE A 5 -0.66 -35.32 -24.21
C PHE A 5 0.30 -35.10 -23.03
N LYS A 6 0.79 -36.18 -22.42
CA LYS A 6 1.92 -36.15 -21.49
C LYS A 6 3.20 -36.05 -22.31
N SER A 7 3.70 -34.84 -22.47
CA SER A 7 4.98 -34.58 -23.13
C SER A 7 6.11 -35.16 -22.27
N ARG A 8 6.77 -36.21 -22.77
CA ARG A 8 8.01 -36.76 -22.18
C ARG A 8 9.10 -35.69 -22.04
N ALA A 9 9.10 -34.65 -22.88
CA ALA A 9 10.04 -33.53 -22.75
C ALA A 9 9.76 -32.68 -21.51
N LEU A 10 8.49 -32.53 -21.10
CA LEU A 10 8.10 -31.84 -19.87
C LEU A 10 8.45 -32.67 -18.63
N GLU A 11 8.23 -33.98 -18.67
CA GLU A 11 8.63 -34.90 -17.58
C GLU A 11 10.15 -35.00 -17.45
N VAL A 12 10.89 -35.02 -18.56
CA VAL A 12 12.37 -35.03 -18.55
C VAL A 12 12.92 -33.69 -18.08
N ASN A 13 12.31 -32.56 -18.45
CA ASN A 13 12.68 -31.26 -17.89
C ASN A 13 12.40 -31.22 -16.39
N LEU A 14 11.20 -31.57 -15.93
CA LEU A 14 10.85 -31.64 -14.50
C LEU A 14 11.74 -32.60 -13.70
N ALA A 15 12.16 -33.72 -14.30
CA ALA A 15 13.07 -34.69 -13.69
C ALA A 15 14.52 -34.17 -13.64
N LYS A 16 14.98 -33.46 -14.68
CA LYS A 16 16.29 -32.77 -14.67
C LYS A 16 16.31 -31.60 -13.68
N THR A 17 15.24 -30.81 -13.57
CA THR A 17 15.14 -29.73 -12.58
C THR A 17 15.06 -30.27 -11.14
N ARG A 18 14.51 -31.49 -10.94
CA ARG A 18 14.51 -32.18 -9.63
C ARG A 18 15.86 -32.78 -9.23
N GLN A 19 16.77 -33.03 -10.18
CA GLN A 19 18.04 -33.70 -9.91
C GLN A 19 19.21 -32.77 -9.61
N GLU A 20 19.05 -31.45 -9.74
CA GLU A 20 20.00 -30.47 -9.18
C GLU A 20 19.48 -29.95 -7.84
N HIS A 21 19.40 -30.83 -6.84
CA HIS A 21 19.48 -30.36 -5.45
C HIS A 21 20.88 -29.80 -5.24
N LYS A 22 21.11 -28.56 -5.68
CA LYS A 22 22.23 -27.77 -5.14
C LYS A 22 22.05 -27.75 -3.64
N GLU A 23 23.05 -28.23 -2.93
CA GLU A 23 23.10 -28.08 -1.48
C GLU A 23 22.85 -26.61 -1.12
N LEU A 24 21.95 -26.37 -0.17
CA LEU A 24 21.69 -25.02 0.31
C LEU A 24 23.00 -24.42 0.84
N PRO A 25 23.29 -23.14 0.55
CA PRO A 25 24.40 -22.44 1.19
C PRO A 25 24.36 -22.63 2.71
N GLU A 26 25.52 -22.75 3.34
CA GLU A 26 25.68 -23.11 4.76
C GLU A 26 24.77 -22.29 5.68
N ARG A 27 24.74 -20.96 5.48
CA ARG A 27 23.91 -20.05 6.28
C ARG A 27 22.40 -20.29 6.12
N HIS A 28 21.94 -20.63 4.92
CA HIS A 28 20.54 -20.98 4.69
C HIS A 28 20.19 -22.33 5.30
N ARG A 29 21.10 -23.31 5.22
CA ARG A 29 20.93 -24.62 5.85
C ARG A 29 20.81 -24.47 7.37
N TRP A 30 21.71 -23.71 7.99
CA TRP A 30 21.65 -23.39 9.42
C TRP A 30 20.28 -22.84 9.82
N PHE A 31 19.77 -21.82 9.12
CA PHE A 31 18.48 -21.22 9.47
C PHE A 31 17.30 -22.20 9.31
N VAL A 32 17.35 -23.07 8.29
CA VAL A 32 16.36 -24.14 8.09
C VAL A 32 16.36 -25.13 9.27
N ASP A 33 17.55 -25.50 9.74
CA ASP A 33 17.74 -26.50 10.79
C ASP A 33 17.28 -26.01 12.18
N LEU A 34 17.21 -24.70 12.41
CA LEU A 34 16.64 -24.09 13.63
C LEU A 34 15.19 -24.52 13.89
N SER A 35 14.48 -24.95 12.85
CA SER A 35 13.07 -25.37 12.95
C SER A 35 12.86 -26.88 12.84
N SER A 36 13.93 -27.68 12.90
CA SER A 36 13.92 -29.13 12.70
C SER A 36 12.93 -29.91 13.57
N GLU A 37 12.66 -29.45 14.80
CA GLU A 37 11.67 -30.05 15.70
C GLU A 37 10.21 -29.81 15.26
N TYR A 38 9.98 -28.84 14.37
CA TYR A 38 8.66 -28.41 13.90
C TYR A 38 8.50 -28.72 12.41
N TRP A 39 8.09 -29.94 12.07
CA TRP A 39 7.99 -30.42 10.68
C TRP A 39 7.33 -29.43 9.71
N GLY A 40 6.23 -28.78 10.12
CA GLY A 40 5.52 -27.82 9.28
C GLY A 40 6.33 -26.55 8.98
N ILE A 41 6.98 -26.00 10.00
CA ILE A 41 7.83 -24.80 9.88
C ILE A 41 9.08 -25.15 9.08
N HIS A 42 9.77 -26.24 9.46
CA HIS A 42 10.96 -26.73 8.78
C HIS A 42 10.74 -26.90 7.27
N LYS A 43 9.68 -27.61 6.88
CA LYS A 43 9.38 -27.84 5.47
C LYS A 43 9.06 -26.54 4.71
N ARG A 44 8.45 -25.56 5.38
CA ARG A 44 8.15 -24.25 4.78
C ARG A 44 9.43 -23.44 4.58
N THR A 45 10.27 -23.38 5.59
CA THR A 45 11.56 -22.68 5.58
C THR A 45 12.53 -23.32 4.58
N GLU A 46 12.60 -24.64 4.53
CA GLU A 46 13.40 -25.35 3.52
C GLU A 46 12.94 -24.99 2.10
N LYS A 47 11.63 -25.06 1.83
CA LYS A 47 11.08 -24.71 0.52
C LYS A 47 11.33 -23.25 0.14
N LEU A 48 11.25 -22.32 1.10
CA LEU A 48 11.61 -20.91 0.87
C LEU A 48 13.05 -20.82 0.35
N PHE A 49 14.02 -21.40 1.06
CA PHE A 49 15.42 -21.25 0.67
C PHE A 49 15.81 -22.09 -0.54
N VAL A 50 15.14 -23.21 -0.82
CA VAL A 50 15.31 -23.91 -2.10
C VAL A 50 14.88 -23.03 -3.26
N GLU A 51 13.71 -22.37 -3.17
CA GLU A 51 13.25 -21.45 -4.23
C GLU A 51 14.12 -20.19 -4.31
N TYR A 52 14.54 -19.65 -3.16
CA TYR A 52 15.41 -18.47 -3.07
C TYR A 52 16.73 -18.66 -3.83
N ASN A 53 17.29 -19.87 -3.81
CA ASN A 53 18.55 -20.20 -4.48
C ASN A 53 18.35 -20.82 -5.88
N HIS A 54 17.11 -20.87 -6.38
CA HIS A 54 16.82 -21.36 -7.72
C HIS A 54 17.40 -20.39 -8.78
N PRO A 55 17.94 -20.88 -9.92
CA PRO A 55 18.48 -20.01 -10.97
C PRO A 55 17.48 -19.00 -11.54
N HIS A 56 16.19 -19.34 -11.48
CA HIS A 56 15.06 -18.50 -11.89
C HIS A 56 14.06 -18.43 -10.73
N PRO A 57 14.32 -17.58 -9.72
CA PRO A 57 13.53 -17.57 -8.49
C PRO A 57 12.12 -17.00 -8.73
N ASN A 58 11.11 -17.66 -8.15
CA ASN A 58 9.76 -17.14 -8.08
C ASN A 58 9.60 -16.21 -6.86
N PHE A 59 9.79 -14.91 -7.08
CA PHE A 59 9.73 -13.91 -6.02
C PHE A 59 8.35 -13.77 -5.35
N GLU A 60 7.27 -14.02 -6.07
CA GLU A 60 5.92 -14.05 -5.49
C GLU A 60 5.81 -15.11 -4.41
N TYR A 61 6.28 -16.33 -4.70
CA TYR A 61 6.32 -17.43 -3.72
C TYR A 61 7.30 -17.14 -2.58
N ILE A 62 8.50 -16.64 -2.88
CA ILE A 62 9.52 -16.32 -1.88
C ILE A 62 8.98 -15.31 -0.87
N ILE A 63 8.37 -14.22 -1.35
CA ILE A 63 7.85 -13.15 -0.49
C ILE A 63 6.63 -13.63 0.30
N GLU A 64 5.76 -14.46 -0.28
CA GLU A 64 4.65 -15.09 0.45
C GLU A 64 5.17 -15.96 1.60
N LYS A 65 6.17 -16.81 1.35
CA LYS A 65 6.71 -17.70 2.40
C LYS A 65 7.53 -16.97 3.44
N LEU A 66 8.31 -15.96 3.03
CA LEU A 66 8.99 -15.10 3.98
C LEU A 66 7.99 -14.35 4.86
N HIS A 67 6.87 -13.87 4.30
CA HIS A 67 5.78 -13.27 5.09
C HIS A 67 5.22 -14.23 6.14
N GLU A 68 4.93 -15.48 5.77
CA GLU A 68 4.47 -16.50 6.71
C GLU A 68 5.49 -16.74 7.82
N ILE A 69 6.77 -16.93 7.47
CA ILE A 69 7.84 -17.23 8.42
C ILE A 69 8.06 -16.06 9.38
N SER A 70 8.17 -14.84 8.86
CA SER A 70 8.43 -13.64 9.63
C SER A 70 7.28 -13.22 10.54
N LEU A 71 6.04 -13.71 10.33
CA LEU A 71 4.89 -13.27 11.11
C LEU A 71 4.20 -14.39 11.88
N THR A 72 3.95 -15.52 11.22
CA THR A 72 3.27 -16.69 11.80
C THR A 72 4.24 -17.54 12.60
N ASP A 73 5.43 -17.80 12.06
CA ASP A 73 6.42 -18.69 12.68
C ASP A 73 7.44 -17.92 13.56
N LEU A 74 7.32 -16.59 13.65
CA LEU A 74 8.29 -15.72 14.36
C LEU A 74 8.54 -16.12 15.82
N TRP A 75 7.50 -16.57 16.52
CA TRP A 75 7.56 -16.97 17.93
C TRP A 75 8.64 -18.03 18.17
N LEU A 76 8.86 -18.93 17.20
CA LEU A 76 9.89 -19.96 17.28
C LEU A 76 11.26 -19.31 17.33
N TYR A 77 11.55 -18.45 16.35
CA TYR A 77 12.84 -17.79 16.21
C TYR A 77 13.13 -16.83 17.38
N CYS A 78 12.11 -16.26 18.01
CA CYS A 78 12.27 -15.47 19.24
C CYS A 78 12.63 -16.33 20.49
N SER A 79 12.37 -17.63 20.46
CA SER A 79 12.44 -18.53 21.63
C SER A 79 13.67 -19.43 21.71
N ILE A 80 14.44 -19.52 20.63
CA ILE A 80 15.64 -20.36 20.53
C ILE A 80 16.89 -19.66 21.12
N ALA A 81 17.96 -20.44 21.36
CA ALA A 81 19.22 -19.91 21.87
C ALA A 81 19.84 -18.87 20.92
N ASP A 82 19.83 -19.17 19.61
CA ASP A 82 20.41 -18.33 18.56
C ASP A 82 19.42 -17.27 18.04
N SER A 83 18.49 -16.81 18.88
CA SER A 83 17.39 -15.91 18.51
C SER A 83 17.86 -14.63 17.83
N GLU A 84 18.88 -13.96 18.39
CA GLU A 84 19.44 -12.73 17.80
C GLU A 84 19.95 -12.96 16.38
N GLU A 85 20.74 -14.01 16.16
CA GLU A 85 21.29 -14.32 14.84
C GLU A 85 20.18 -14.69 13.85
N ALA A 86 19.17 -15.46 14.30
CA ALA A 86 18.04 -15.85 13.47
C ALA A 86 17.20 -14.64 13.01
N LEU A 87 16.96 -13.69 13.92
CA LEU A 87 16.22 -12.47 13.61
C LEU A 87 17.01 -11.55 12.67
N LEU A 88 18.32 -11.38 12.91
CA LEU A 88 19.18 -10.61 12.01
C LEU A 88 19.29 -11.27 10.62
N PHE A 89 19.23 -12.59 10.53
CA PHE A 89 19.20 -13.30 9.26
C PHE A 89 17.89 -13.08 8.48
N LEU A 90 16.74 -13.01 9.16
CA LEU A 90 15.48 -12.61 8.51
C LEU A 90 15.58 -11.18 7.96
N VAL A 91 16.18 -10.27 8.71
CA VAL A 91 16.39 -8.89 8.26
C VAL A 91 17.34 -8.81 7.07
N SER A 92 18.46 -9.53 7.10
CA SER A 92 19.37 -9.58 5.94
C SER A 92 18.68 -10.17 4.71
N THR A 93 17.75 -11.12 4.89
CA THR A 93 16.93 -11.64 3.79
C THR A 93 16.01 -10.55 3.20
N PHE A 94 15.43 -9.67 4.03
CA PHE A 94 14.69 -8.51 3.53
C PHE A 94 15.59 -7.55 2.76
N GLU A 95 16.79 -7.26 3.26
CA GLU A 95 17.77 -6.39 2.60
C GLU A 95 18.20 -6.97 1.24
N GLU A 96 18.50 -8.27 1.18
CA GLU A 96 18.87 -8.93 -0.07
C GLU A 96 17.73 -8.94 -1.09
N LEU A 97 16.48 -9.16 -0.65
CA LEU A 97 15.30 -9.06 -1.51
C LEU A 97 15.04 -7.62 -1.97
N TRP A 98 15.38 -6.64 -1.16
CA TRP A 98 15.21 -5.23 -1.48
C TRP A 98 15.97 -4.83 -2.75
N GLU A 99 17.19 -5.36 -2.88
CA GLU A 99 18.10 -5.13 -4.02
C GLU A 99 17.74 -5.95 -5.27
N ARG A 100 16.72 -6.83 -5.21
CA ARG A 100 16.25 -7.58 -6.37
C ARG A 100 15.31 -6.74 -7.23
N ASP A 101 15.23 -7.11 -8.50
CA ASP A 101 14.25 -6.58 -9.44
C ASP A 101 12.87 -7.22 -9.19
N LEU A 102 12.17 -6.70 -8.18
CA LEU A 102 10.82 -7.13 -7.81
C LEU A 102 9.76 -6.35 -8.57
N ARG A 103 8.70 -7.05 -8.98
CA ARG A 103 7.46 -6.42 -9.50
C ARG A 103 6.82 -5.57 -8.40
N GLU A 104 6.03 -4.56 -8.78
CA GLU A 104 5.37 -3.66 -7.82
C GLU A 104 4.57 -4.40 -6.73
N PRO A 105 3.74 -5.43 -7.03
CA PRO A 105 2.98 -6.15 -6.00
C PRO A 105 3.87 -6.94 -5.02
N GLU A 106 4.98 -7.50 -5.53
CA GLU A 106 5.97 -8.22 -4.73
C GLU A 106 6.66 -7.26 -3.76
N ARG A 107 7.14 -6.13 -4.27
CA ARG A 107 7.78 -5.09 -3.46
C ARG A 107 6.82 -4.51 -2.42
N GLU A 108 5.57 -4.26 -2.81
CA GLU A 108 4.54 -3.81 -1.88
C GLU A 108 4.30 -4.83 -0.75
N GLN A 109 4.25 -6.13 -1.06
CA GLN A 109 4.10 -7.17 -0.05
C GLN A 109 5.34 -7.30 0.87
N LEU A 110 6.55 -7.16 0.33
CA LEU A 110 7.78 -7.11 1.13
C LEU A 110 7.74 -5.94 2.13
N VAL A 111 7.41 -4.73 1.66
CA VAL A 111 7.26 -3.54 2.51
C VAL A 111 6.22 -3.77 3.62
N LYS A 112 5.04 -4.30 3.28
CA LYS A 112 3.99 -4.64 4.27
C LYS A 112 4.48 -5.66 5.31
N THR A 113 5.34 -6.59 4.89
CA THR A 113 5.93 -7.59 5.78
C THR A 113 6.90 -6.95 6.77
N ILE A 114 7.77 -6.04 6.31
CA ILE A 114 8.72 -5.31 7.16
C ILE A 114 7.98 -4.52 8.26
N PHE A 115 6.92 -3.77 7.91
CA PHE A 115 6.10 -3.06 8.90
C PHE A 115 5.53 -4.00 9.96
N LYS A 116 4.91 -5.10 9.53
CA LYS A 116 4.30 -6.08 10.44
C LYS A 116 5.35 -6.80 11.29
N PHE A 117 6.53 -7.05 10.74
CA PHE A 117 7.63 -7.71 11.41
C PHE A 117 8.17 -6.87 12.57
N ILE A 118 8.38 -5.57 12.36
CA ILE A 118 8.75 -4.62 13.43
C ILE A 118 7.75 -4.72 14.60
N ASP A 119 6.45 -4.56 14.31
CA ASP A 119 5.40 -4.59 15.33
C ASP A 119 5.33 -5.94 16.06
N ARG A 120 5.50 -7.04 15.31
CA ARG A 120 5.48 -8.40 15.86
C ARG A 120 6.66 -8.66 16.77
N LEU A 121 7.87 -8.28 16.37
CA LEU A 121 9.09 -8.39 17.19
C LEU A 121 8.93 -7.70 18.54
N ILE A 122 8.45 -6.46 18.51
CA ILE A 122 8.26 -5.67 19.74
C ILE A 122 7.23 -6.34 20.67
N LYS A 123 6.16 -6.89 20.10
CA LYS A 123 5.12 -7.60 20.87
C LYS A 123 5.58 -8.93 21.46
N GLU A 124 6.52 -9.63 20.82
CA GLU A 124 7.14 -10.84 21.38
C GLU A 124 8.13 -10.49 22.52
N GLY A 125 8.58 -9.24 22.60
CA GLY A 125 9.31 -8.68 23.75
C GLY A 125 10.79 -9.05 23.84
N LYS A 126 11.28 -9.96 22.99
CA LYS A 126 12.69 -10.31 22.84
C LYS A 126 13.13 -10.12 21.40
N PHE A 127 13.93 -9.09 21.17
CA PHE A 127 14.45 -8.75 19.85
C PHE A 127 15.76 -7.96 19.99
N PRO A 128 16.69 -8.09 19.02
CA PRO A 128 17.85 -7.21 18.95
C PRO A 128 17.43 -5.85 18.39
N ASP A 129 17.88 -4.76 19.02
CA ASP A 129 17.58 -3.39 18.56
C ASP A 129 18.01 -3.19 17.10
N GLN A 130 19.16 -3.77 16.72
CA GLN A 130 19.69 -3.73 15.36
C GLN A 130 18.69 -4.24 14.30
N ALA A 131 17.86 -5.25 14.60
CA ALA A 131 16.86 -5.74 13.65
C ALA A 131 15.79 -4.67 13.34
N ILE A 132 15.37 -3.93 14.36
CA ILE A 132 14.41 -2.82 14.21
C ILE A 132 15.07 -1.66 13.45
N GLU A 133 16.29 -1.28 13.81
CA GLU A 133 17.04 -0.20 13.15
C GLU A 133 17.23 -0.45 11.65
N GLN A 134 17.62 -1.67 11.27
CA GLN A 134 17.79 -2.08 9.88
C GLN A 134 16.45 -2.05 9.12
N CYS A 135 15.37 -2.54 9.73
CA CYS A 135 14.04 -2.48 9.12
C CYS A 135 13.55 -1.04 8.93
N LEU A 136 13.79 -0.16 9.91
CA LEU A 136 13.50 1.28 9.77
C LEU A 136 14.38 1.94 8.70
N GLY A 137 15.63 1.50 8.55
CA GLY A 137 16.52 1.91 7.46
C GLY A 137 15.98 1.53 6.08
N LEU A 138 15.43 0.33 5.92
CA LEU A 138 14.75 -0.09 4.69
C LEU A 138 13.51 0.76 4.39
N ILE A 139 12.71 1.09 5.42
CA ILE A 139 11.57 2.00 5.28
C ILE A 139 12.04 3.39 4.82
N GLU A 140 13.11 3.92 5.42
CA GLU A 140 13.68 5.22 5.05
C GLU A 140 14.15 5.26 3.59
N LYS A 141 14.90 4.25 3.17
CA LYS A 141 15.34 4.06 1.78
C LYS A 141 14.14 3.99 0.84
N GLY A 142 13.12 3.19 1.21
CA GLY A 142 11.94 2.95 0.39
C GLY A 142 11.00 4.13 0.22
N ILE A 143 10.90 5.04 1.19
CA ILE A 143 10.14 6.29 1.02
C ILE A 143 10.68 7.11 -0.17
N THR A 144 11.98 7.01 -0.46
CA THR A 144 12.63 7.74 -1.56
C THR A 144 12.59 6.94 -2.87
N GLU A 145 12.97 5.66 -2.82
CA GLU A 145 13.09 4.83 -4.03
C GLU A 145 11.74 4.37 -4.60
N TYR A 146 10.76 4.15 -3.72
CA TYR A 146 9.47 3.56 -4.07
C TYR A 146 8.32 4.40 -3.48
N GLU A 147 8.42 5.72 -3.62
CA GLU A 147 7.52 6.71 -2.99
C GLU A 147 6.04 6.30 -3.08
N ASN A 148 5.53 6.00 -4.28
CA ASN A 148 4.13 5.65 -4.50
C ASN A 148 3.65 4.44 -3.66
N ILE A 149 4.49 3.41 -3.48
CA ILE A 149 4.17 2.24 -2.66
C ILE A 149 3.99 2.67 -1.19
N PHE A 150 4.90 3.49 -0.68
CA PHE A 150 4.87 3.98 0.69
C PHE A 150 3.76 4.99 0.95
N LEU A 151 3.43 5.86 0.00
CA LEU A 151 2.31 6.79 0.14
C LEU A 151 0.98 6.02 0.23
N ARG A 152 0.72 5.12 -0.73
CA ARG A 152 -0.50 4.28 -0.76
C ARG A 152 -0.65 3.38 0.46
N ASN A 153 0.48 2.99 1.07
CA ASN A 153 0.50 2.17 2.28
C ASN A 153 0.85 2.98 3.54
N SER A 154 0.76 4.31 3.51
CA SER A 154 1.16 5.17 4.63
C SER A 154 0.38 4.87 5.92
N GLY A 155 -0.85 4.34 5.82
CA GLY A 155 -1.61 3.85 6.97
C GLY A 155 -0.91 2.71 7.76
N TYR A 156 0.07 2.03 7.17
CA TYR A 156 0.88 1.03 7.87
C TYR A 156 1.82 1.66 8.91
N PHE A 157 2.23 2.92 8.73
CA PHE A 157 3.03 3.62 9.73
C PHE A 157 2.23 3.76 11.03
N LYS A 158 1.03 4.35 10.99
CA LYS A 158 0.18 4.46 12.19
C LYS A 158 -0.22 3.09 12.76
N LYS A 159 -0.48 2.10 11.90
CA LYS A 159 -0.98 0.79 12.34
C LYS A 159 0.08 -0.08 13.02
N TYR A 160 1.34 -0.01 12.57
CA TYR A 160 2.38 -0.96 12.97
C TYR A 160 3.59 -0.31 13.66
N LEU A 161 3.87 0.98 13.42
CA LEU A 161 5.04 1.61 14.06
C LEU A 161 4.73 2.26 15.42
N GLY A 162 3.48 2.29 15.87
CA GLY A 162 3.15 2.84 17.19
C GLY A 162 3.84 2.12 18.35
N SER A 163 4.03 0.80 18.24
CA SER A 163 4.78 0.01 19.22
C SER A 163 6.27 0.37 19.23
N ALA A 164 6.87 0.65 18.07
CA ALA A 164 8.22 1.16 17.97
C ALA A 164 8.34 2.60 18.48
N ALA A 165 7.34 3.45 18.20
CA ALA A 165 7.32 4.84 18.66
C ALA A 165 7.27 4.96 20.19
N ALA A 166 6.67 3.98 20.87
CA ALA A 166 6.63 3.92 22.34
C ALA A 166 7.99 3.59 22.99
N LEU A 167 8.97 3.15 22.21
CA LEU A 167 10.32 2.84 22.68
C LEU A 167 11.25 4.05 22.49
N PRO A 168 11.85 4.61 23.55
CA PRO A 168 12.65 5.83 23.46
C PRO A 168 13.80 5.79 22.44
N GLN A 169 14.39 4.61 22.22
CA GLN A 169 15.47 4.45 21.25
C GLN A 169 15.03 4.61 19.79
N PHE A 170 13.76 4.31 19.47
CA PHE A 170 13.25 4.36 18.09
C PHE A 170 12.29 5.54 17.84
N GLU A 171 11.72 6.12 18.89
CA GLU A 171 10.71 7.19 18.82
C GLU A 171 11.08 8.27 17.79
N LYS A 172 12.27 8.85 17.91
CA LYS A 172 12.70 9.96 17.05
C LYS A 172 12.75 9.57 15.57
N GLN A 173 13.24 8.37 15.26
CA GLN A 173 13.32 7.88 13.89
C GLN A 173 11.93 7.59 13.33
N VAL A 174 11.09 6.89 14.10
CA VAL A 174 9.71 6.55 13.70
C VAL A 174 8.87 7.81 13.46
N CYS A 175 8.95 8.79 14.35
CA CYS A 175 8.28 10.09 14.20
C CYS A 175 8.76 10.82 12.94
N ARG A 176 10.09 10.88 12.71
CA ARG A 176 10.65 11.50 11.49
C ARG A 176 10.14 10.82 10.21
N LEU A 177 10.20 9.49 10.14
CA LEU A 177 9.79 8.73 8.96
C LEU A 177 8.29 8.89 8.68
N THR A 178 7.47 8.80 9.72
CA THR A 178 6.01 8.94 9.59
C THR A 178 5.63 10.35 9.14
N LYS A 179 6.26 11.38 9.72
CA LYS A 179 6.08 12.77 9.31
C LYS A 179 6.49 12.99 7.85
N THR A 180 7.60 12.40 7.42
CA THR A 180 8.07 12.47 6.04
C THR A 180 7.06 11.84 5.07
N ALA A 181 6.52 10.67 5.41
CA ALA A 181 5.49 10.00 4.61
C ALA A 181 4.18 10.81 4.53
N LEU A 182 3.77 11.46 5.63
CA LEU A 182 2.61 12.34 5.68
C LEU A 182 2.81 13.60 4.83
N GLN A 183 3.97 14.26 4.93
CA GLN A 183 4.29 15.44 4.12
C GLN A 183 4.30 15.11 2.63
N LYS A 184 4.95 14.01 2.24
CA LYS A 184 4.94 13.54 0.84
C LYS A 184 3.54 13.15 0.37
N SER A 185 2.73 12.53 1.22
CA SER A 185 1.33 12.22 0.91
C SER A 185 0.52 13.51 0.67
N CYS A 186 0.63 14.48 1.57
CA CYS A 186 -0.02 15.79 1.44
C CYS A 186 0.39 16.49 0.14
N ALA A 187 1.69 16.55 -0.14
CA ALA A 187 2.23 17.14 -1.37
C ALA A 187 1.75 16.43 -2.64
N TYR A 188 1.71 15.09 -2.62
CA TYR A 188 1.17 14.29 -3.72
C TYR A 188 -0.29 14.63 -4.00
N TRP A 189 -1.15 14.64 -2.97
CA TRP A 189 -2.56 14.97 -3.15
C TRP A 189 -2.76 16.41 -3.63
N SER A 190 -2.07 17.37 -3.02
CA SER A 190 -2.10 18.79 -3.42
C SER A 190 -1.74 18.98 -4.90
N ARG A 191 -0.73 18.26 -5.39
CA ARG A 191 -0.28 18.33 -6.80
C ARG A 191 -1.24 17.65 -7.78
N THR A 192 -2.02 16.66 -7.34
CA THR A 192 -2.77 15.75 -8.24
C THR A 192 -4.28 15.98 -8.26
N THR A 193 -4.83 16.89 -7.45
CA THR A 193 -6.27 17.13 -7.37
C THR A 193 -6.71 18.42 -8.06
N ASP A 194 -5.99 19.53 -7.90
CA ASP A 194 -6.37 20.87 -8.43
C ASP A 194 -7.90 21.15 -8.43
N SER A 195 -8.53 20.90 -7.27
CA SER A 195 -9.98 20.94 -7.10
C SER A 195 -10.61 22.28 -7.47
N GLU A 196 -9.90 23.38 -7.24
CA GLU A 196 -10.36 24.74 -7.50
C GLU A 196 -10.45 25.02 -9.01
N SER A 197 -9.37 24.75 -9.76
CA SER A 197 -9.35 24.96 -11.21
C SER A 197 -10.36 24.06 -11.92
N TRP A 198 -10.50 22.81 -11.47
CA TRP A 198 -11.53 21.91 -11.97
C TRP A 198 -12.93 22.49 -11.73
N PHE A 199 -13.24 22.90 -10.50
CA PHE A 199 -14.55 23.45 -10.16
C PHE A 199 -14.85 24.71 -10.96
N ASP A 200 -13.88 25.61 -11.13
CA ASP A 200 -14.04 26.82 -11.93
C ASP A 200 -14.35 26.52 -13.40
N SER A 201 -13.69 25.52 -13.99
CA SER A 201 -13.96 25.09 -15.37
C SER A 201 -15.38 24.54 -15.57
N LYS A 202 -16.01 24.08 -14.48
CA LYS A 202 -17.35 23.47 -14.47
C LYS A 202 -18.35 24.24 -13.61
N ALA A 203 -18.07 25.50 -13.26
CA ALA A 203 -18.86 26.25 -12.27
C ALA A 203 -20.34 26.37 -12.65
N GLY A 204 -20.67 26.38 -13.95
CA GLY A 204 -22.06 26.40 -14.43
C GLY A 204 -22.87 25.13 -14.12
N LEU A 205 -22.22 24.05 -13.70
CA LEU A 205 -22.86 22.79 -13.29
C LEU A 205 -23.22 22.75 -11.80
N PHE A 206 -22.81 23.76 -11.02
CA PHE A 206 -22.90 23.77 -9.57
C PHE A 206 -23.55 25.05 -9.06
N GLN A 207 -24.24 24.98 -7.92
CA GLN A 207 -24.69 26.18 -7.24
C GLN A 207 -23.50 27.06 -6.80
N PRO A 208 -23.61 28.40 -6.87
CA PRO A 208 -22.52 29.32 -6.52
C PRO A 208 -22.00 29.18 -5.07
N ILE A 209 -22.84 28.69 -4.15
CA ILE A 209 -22.49 28.50 -2.73
C ILE A 209 -21.33 27.52 -2.52
N TYR A 210 -21.07 26.62 -3.48
CA TYR A 210 -19.99 25.63 -3.36
C TYR A 210 -18.61 26.19 -3.68
N ARG A 211 -18.51 27.40 -4.25
CA ARG A 211 -17.23 28.05 -4.57
C ARG A 211 -16.34 28.22 -3.35
N ASP A 212 -16.90 28.54 -2.19
CA ASP A 212 -16.11 28.60 -0.95
C ASP A 212 -15.91 27.21 -0.33
N LYS A 213 -16.87 26.30 -0.49
CA LYS A 213 -16.76 24.95 0.06
C LYS A 213 -15.65 24.13 -0.61
N ILE A 214 -15.34 24.37 -1.90
CA ILE A 214 -14.29 23.61 -2.60
C ILE A 214 -12.90 23.79 -1.99
N LYS A 215 -12.65 24.90 -1.28
CA LYS A 215 -11.39 25.17 -0.58
C LYS A 215 -11.08 24.12 0.50
N LEU A 216 -12.11 23.44 1.03
CA LEU A 216 -11.99 22.35 2.02
C LEU A 216 -11.36 21.06 1.46
N ILE A 217 -11.18 20.98 0.14
CA ILE A 217 -10.40 19.95 -0.56
C ILE A 217 -9.39 20.58 -1.55
N GLY A 218 -9.11 21.87 -1.38
CA GLY A 218 -8.28 22.70 -2.25
C GLY A 218 -6.95 23.09 -1.60
N LYS A 219 -6.38 24.21 -2.05
CA LYS A 219 -5.03 24.63 -1.64
C LYS A 219 -4.95 24.96 -0.15
N ASP A 220 -6.00 25.59 0.38
CA ASP A 220 -6.07 25.96 1.80
C ASP A 220 -6.05 24.73 2.70
N PHE A 221 -6.85 23.70 2.37
CA PHE A 221 -6.86 22.43 3.09
C PHE A 221 -5.46 21.78 3.15
N PHE A 222 -4.75 21.70 2.01
CA PHE A 222 -3.41 21.09 1.99
C PHE A 222 -2.36 21.95 2.69
N LYS A 223 -2.47 23.27 2.63
CA LYS A 223 -1.60 24.19 3.36
C LYS A 223 -1.76 24.03 4.87
N GLU A 224 -2.99 23.98 5.36
CA GLU A 224 -3.29 23.74 6.78
C GLU A 224 -2.83 22.35 7.23
N LEU A 225 -3.12 21.31 6.45
CA LEU A 225 -2.69 19.95 6.74
C LEU A 225 -1.15 19.84 6.82
N SER A 226 -0.45 20.44 5.86
CA SER A 226 1.03 20.47 5.85
C SER A 226 1.58 21.21 7.06
N GLY A 227 1.01 22.36 7.41
CA GLY A 227 1.42 23.13 8.59
C GLY A 227 1.21 22.35 9.89
N ARG A 228 0.05 21.68 10.03
CA ARG A 228 -0.23 20.83 11.19
C ARG A 228 0.80 19.70 11.33
N ILE A 229 1.08 18.97 10.24
CA ILE A 229 2.11 17.92 10.22
C ILE A 229 3.48 18.47 10.64
N GLU A 230 3.86 19.66 10.15
CA GLU A 230 5.13 20.32 10.48
C GLU A 230 5.25 20.68 11.97
N THR A 231 4.14 21.08 12.60
CA THR A 231 4.13 21.38 14.05
C THR A 231 4.02 20.16 14.96
N SER A 232 3.58 19.01 14.46
CA SER A 232 3.50 17.76 15.24
C SER A 232 4.90 17.27 15.62
N THR A 233 5.12 17.03 16.91
CA THR A 233 6.41 16.57 17.47
C THR A 233 6.32 15.20 18.14
N ARG A 234 5.19 14.89 18.81
CA ARG A 234 4.96 13.61 19.48
C ARG A 234 4.26 12.62 18.57
N TRP A 235 4.42 11.33 18.86
CA TRP A 235 3.78 10.26 18.09
C TRP A 235 2.27 10.44 18.00
N GLU A 236 1.59 10.74 19.10
CA GLU A 236 0.14 10.89 19.16
C GLU A 236 -0.37 12.03 18.26
N ASP A 237 0.38 13.13 18.21
CA ASP A 237 0.07 14.27 17.35
C ASP A 237 0.30 13.95 15.87
N ILE A 238 1.32 13.14 15.57
CA ILE A 238 1.67 12.72 14.22
C ILE A 238 0.63 11.73 13.69
N GLU A 239 0.27 10.70 14.45
CA GLU A 239 -0.66 9.65 14.02
C GLU A 239 -2.11 10.16 13.85
N ALA A 240 -2.48 11.25 14.53
CA ALA A 240 -3.78 11.90 14.40
C ALA A 240 -3.96 12.65 13.06
N ASN A 241 -2.90 12.81 12.27
CA ASN A 241 -2.99 13.44 10.95
C ASN A 241 -3.66 12.53 9.90
N LEU A 242 -4.00 13.11 8.75
CA LEU A 242 -4.61 12.39 7.64
C LEU A 242 -3.54 11.68 6.81
N PHE A 243 -3.58 10.36 6.81
CA PHE A 243 -2.78 9.53 5.92
C PHE A 243 -3.42 9.46 4.53
N PHE A 244 -2.72 8.89 3.56
CA PHE A 244 -3.14 8.85 2.15
C PHE A 244 -4.58 8.37 1.96
N ASN A 245 -4.97 7.30 2.65
CA ASN A 245 -6.32 6.76 2.57
C ASN A 245 -7.35 7.57 3.36
N ASP A 246 -6.94 8.31 4.39
CA ASP A 246 -7.82 9.21 5.11
C ASP A 246 -8.17 10.41 4.20
N ILE A 247 -7.20 10.94 3.44
CA ILE A 247 -7.42 11.97 2.42
C ILE A 247 -8.33 11.44 1.30
N ALA A 248 -8.07 10.24 0.78
CA ALA A 248 -8.93 9.63 -0.23
C ALA A 248 -10.39 9.50 0.24
N ASN A 249 -10.59 9.08 1.50
CA ASN A 249 -11.93 9.00 2.08
C ASN A 249 -12.55 10.38 2.29
N HIS A 250 -11.77 11.39 2.68
CA HIS A 250 -12.25 12.79 2.78
C HIS A 250 -12.76 13.30 1.43
N PHE A 251 -12.01 13.07 0.34
CA PHE A 251 -12.47 13.38 -1.02
C PHE A 251 -13.74 12.62 -1.38
N ARG A 252 -13.80 11.31 -1.11
CA ARG A 252 -15.02 10.53 -1.37
C ARG A 252 -16.25 11.10 -0.63
N GLN A 253 -16.09 11.41 0.66
CA GLN A 253 -17.17 11.93 1.51
C GLN A 253 -17.56 13.36 1.17
N PHE A 254 -16.68 14.13 0.52
CA PHE A 254 -16.96 15.48 0.08
C PHE A 254 -18.13 15.56 -0.91
N SER A 255 -18.51 14.46 -1.56
CA SER A 255 -19.74 14.41 -2.36
C SER A 255 -21.00 14.78 -1.55
N GLU A 256 -21.02 14.56 -0.24
CA GLU A 256 -22.16 14.89 0.61
C GLU A 256 -22.32 16.39 0.86
N VAL A 257 -21.34 17.21 0.47
CA VAL A 257 -21.41 18.67 0.56
C VAL A 257 -22.40 19.25 -0.45
N PHE A 258 -22.62 18.55 -1.57
CA PHE A 258 -23.56 18.96 -2.61
C PHE A 258 -24.97 18.50 -2.27
N GLU A 259 -25.94 19.38 -2.41
CA GLU A 259 -27.35 19.10 -2.09
C GLU A 259 -28.04 18.36 -3.24
N LEU A 260 -27.76 18.75 -4.49
CA LEU A 260 -28.42 18.14 -5.66
C LEU A 260 -27.71 16.85 -6.07
N SER A 261 -28.48 15.80 -6.32
CA SER A 261 -27.96 14.50 -6.75
C SER A 261 -27.13 14.58 -8.03
N ALA A 262 -27.48 15.47 -8.97
CA ALA A 262 -26.73 15.69 -10.21
C ALA A 262 -25.33 16.28 -9.95
N GLU A 263 -25.22 17.23 -9.02
CA GLU A 263 -23.94 17.82 -8.62
C GLU A 263 -23.03 16.79 -7.95
N LYS A 264 -23.60 15.91 -7.11
CA LYS A 264 -22.87 14.76 -6.54
C LYS A 264 -22.31 13.86 -7.64
N VAL A 265 -23.10 13.59 -8.69
CA VAL A 265 -22.65 12.80 -9.83
C VAL A 265 -21.46 13.47 -10.53
N TYR A 266 -21.55 14.76 -10.87
CA TYR A 266 -20.45 15.47 -11.52
C TYR A 266 -19.17 15.46 -10.69
N TYR A 267 -19.30 15.65 -9.37
CA TYR A 267 -18.17 15.58 -8.46
C TYR A 267 -17.55 14.18 -8.39
N LEU A 268 -18.36 13.11 -8.27
CA LEU A 268 -17.82 11.75 -8.22
C LEU A 268 -17.09 11.37 -9.51
N ILE A 269 -17.54 11.89 -10.64
CA ILE A 269 -16.85 11.75 -11.92
C ILE A 269 -15.47 12.41 -11.85
N TYR A 270 -15.34 13.62 -11.31
CA TYR A 270 -14.03 14.22 -11.02
C TYR A 270 -13.18 13.37 -10.07
N ALA A 271 -13.75 12.90 -8.95
CA ALA A 271 -13.04 12.08 -7.98
C ALA A 271 -12.48 10.77 -8.60
N LEU A 272 -13.16 10.20 -9.60
CA LEU A 272 -12.68 9.02 -10.33
C LEU A 272 -11.38 9.27 -11.13
N HIS A 273 -11.01 10.52 -11.39
CA HIS A 273 -9.83 10.91 -12.19
C HIS A 273 -8.61 11.16 -11.34
N ILE A 274 -8.82 11.45 -10.07
CA ILE A 274 -7.73 11.72 -9.16
C ILE A 274 -6.90 10.43 -9.02
N PRO A 275 -5.62 10.42 -9.42
CA PRO A 275 -4.81 9.20 -9.39
C PRO A 275 -4.72 8.56 -8.00
N GLY A 276 -4.79 9.38 -6.94
CA GLY A 276 -4.83 8.93 -5.56
C GLY A 276 -6.06 8.09 -5.18
N MET A 277 -7.17 8.20 -5.92
CA MET A 277 -8.43 7.50 -5.63
C MET A 277 -8.44 6.04 -6.12
N ILE A 278 -7.33 5.52 -6.67
CA ILE A 278 -7.28 4.19 -7.27
C ILE A 278 -7.76 3.06 -6.34
N GLN A 279 -7.43 3.12 -5.03
CA GLN A 279 -7.88 2.13 -4.05
C GLN A 279 -9.39 2.21 -3.77
N LEU A 280 -10.00 3.38 -3.96
CA LEU A 280 -11.43 3.62 -3.77
C LEU A 280 -12.23 3.62 -5.08
N LYS A 281 -11.59 3.36 -6.24
CA LYS A 281 -12.24 3.44 -7.56
C LYS A 281 -13.50 2.58 -7.65
N LYS A 282 -13.47 1.35 -7.12
CA LYS A 282 -14.66 0.47 -7.07
C LYS A 282 -15.78 1.05 -6.21
N HIS A 283 -15.43 1.67 -5.08
CA HIS A 283 -16.40 2.30 -4.19
C HIS A 283 -17.04 3.54 -4.84
N LEU A 284 -16.22 4.39 -5.49
CA LEU A 284 -16.71 5.53 -6.25
C LEU A 284 -17.66 5.13 -7.38
N LEU A 285 -17.34 4.06 -8.13
CA LEU A 285 -18.21 3.53 -9.18
C LEU A 285 -19.54 3.02 -8.62
N TYR A 286 -19.51 2.39 -7.44
CA TYR A 286 -20.72 1.96 -6.75
C TYR A 286 -21.59 3.15 -6.31
N ASP A 287 -20.97 4.18 -5.71
CA ASP A 287 -21.67 5.40 -5.27
C ASP A 287 -22.28 6.14 -6.46
N LEU A 288 -21.52 6.24 -7.55
CA LEU A 288 -21.97 6.85 -8.82
C LEU A 288 -23.17 6.10 -9.40
N ASN A 289 -23.10 4.77 -9.51
CA ASN A 289 -24.22 3.96 -10.01
C ASN A 289 -25.48 4.10 -9.16
N ARG A 290 -25.33 4.20 -7.83
CA ARG A 290 -26.45 4.45 -6.93
C ARG A 290 -27.06 5.83 -7.17
N LEU A 291 -26.24 6.88 -7.25
CA LEU A 291 -26.71 8.25 -7.46
C LEU A 291 -27.32 8.48 -8.83
N LEU A 292 -26.81 7.83 -9.88
CA LEU A 292 -27.41 7.92 -11.22
C LEU A 292 -28.88 7.49 -11.23
N LYS A 293 -29.22 6.44 -10.47
CA LYS A 293 -30.63 6.00 -10.33
C LYS A 293 -31.49 7.05 -9.64
N THR A 294 -30.94 7.71 -8.62
CA THR A 294 -31.61 8.79 -7.90
C THR A 294 -31.85 9.99 -8.81
N VAL A 295 -30.82 10.45 -9.52
CA VAL A 295 -30.93 11.59 -10.44
C VAL A 295 -31.99 11.33 -11.52
N LEU A 296 -31.97 10.16 -12.15
CA LEU A 296 -32.94 9.83 -13.20
C LEU A 296 -34.39 9.72 -12.69
N ALA A 297 -34.59 9.54 -11.38
CA ALA A 297 -35.91 9.55 -10.76
C ALA A 297 -36.36 10.96 -10.33
N GLU A 298 -35.42 11.89 -10.16
CA GLU A 298 -35.68 13.28 -9.76
C GLU A 298 -35.92 14.22 -10.95
N LEU A 299 -35.38 13.89 -12.13
CA LEU A 299 -35.43 14.73 -13.33
C LEU A 299 -36.67 14.49 -14.19
N GLU A 300 -37.17 15.56 -14.80
CA GLU A 300 -38.22 15.49 -15.82
C GLU A 300 -37.67 15.00 -17.18
N HIS A 301 -38.55 14.59 -18.10
CA HIS A 301 -38.15 13.89 -19.32
C HIS A 301 -37.18 14.69 -20.21
N ASP A 302 -37.34 16.02 -20.31
CA ASP A 302 -36.49 16.92 -21.07
C ASP A 302 -35.15 17.22 -20.37
N GLU A 303 -35.12 17.19 -19.04
CA GLU A 303 -33.93 17.37 -18.23
C GLU A 303 -33.01 16.15 -18.27
N ILE A 304 -33.58 14.94 -18.39
CA ILE A 304 -32.82 13.68 -18.52
C ILE A 304 -31.89 13.73 -19.73
N TYR A 305 -32.34 14.22 -20.88
CA TYR A 305 -31.49 14.30 -22.07
C TYR A 305 -30.30 15.22 -21.86
N ARG A 306 -30.53 16.41 -21.27
CA ARG A 306 -29.44 17.36 -20.96
C ARG A 306 -28.46 16.78 -19.96
N PHE A 307 -28.97 16.11 -18.92
CA PHE A 307 -28.13 15.44 -17.93
C PHE A 307 -27.24 14.37 -18.57
N LEU A 308 -27.81 13.51 -19.43
CA LEU A 308 -27.04 12.46 -20.12
C LEU A 308 -26.00 13.05 -21.08
N GLU A 309 -26.33 14.10 -21.83
CA GLU A 309 -25.35 14.78 -22.69
C GLU A 309 -24.16 15.33 -21.88
N MET A 310 -24.43 16.00 -20.76
CA MET A 310 -23.37 16.48 -19.86
C MET A 310 -22.55 15.33 -19.28
N LEU A 311 -23.22 14.25 -18.85
CA LEU A 311 -22.57 13.07 -18.29
C LEU A 311 -21.59 12.44 -19.28
N PHE A 312 -22.03 12.22 -20.53
CA PHE A 312 -21.17 11.69 -21.59
C PHE A 312 -20.05 12.66 -21.99
N GLY A 313 -20.33 13.97 -21.96
CA GLY A 313 -19.32 15.00 -22.16
C GLY A 313 -18.20 14.88 -21.13
N LEU A 314 -18.54 14.79 -19.84
CA LEU A 314 -17.59 14.57 -18.78
C LEU A 314 -16.79 13.29 -19.05
N PHE A 315 -17.44 12.13 -19.20
CA PHE A 315 -16.76 10.85 -19.51
C PHE A 315 -15.84 10.87 -20.74
N ARG A 316 -16.09 11.72 -21.73
CA ARG A 316 -15.20 11.85 -22.89
C ARG A 316 -13.92 12.60 -22.52
N GLU A 317 -14.05 13.73 -21.83
CA GLU A 317 -12.89 14.47 -21.28
C GLU A 317 -12.02 13.56 -20.41
N LEU A 318 -12.66 12.67 -19.65
CA LEU A 318 -12.00 11.67 -18.83
C LEU A 318 -11.15 10.67 -19.62
N LYS A 319 -11.67 10.19 -20.76
CA LYS A 319 -10.97 9.22 -21.61
C LYS A 319 -9.76 9.86 -22.27
N GLU A 320 -9.88 11.10 -22.73
CA GLU A 320 -8.79 11.83 -23.39
C GLU A 320 -7.62 12.05 -22.42
N GLN A 321 -7.90 12.44 -21.16
CA GLN A 321 -6.88 12.63 -20.13
C GLN A 321 -6.14 11.34 -19.70
N GLN A 322 -6.73 10.16 -19.90
CA GLN A 322 -6.09 8.86 -19.58
C GLN A 322 -5.33 8.23 -20.76
N THR A 323 -5.47 8.75 -21.98
CA THR A 323 -4.82 8.20 -23.18
C THR A 323 -3.50 8.91 -23.50
N ASP A 324 -3.27 10.10 -22.93
CA ASP A 324 -2.04 10.89 -23.06
C ASP A 324 -0.96 10.56 -21.99
N THR A 325 -1.10 9.43 -21.27
CA THR A 325 -0.10 8.86 -20.34
C THR A 325 0.15 7.41 -20.69
#